data_AF-A0A3N0WIY3-F1
#
_entry.id   AF-A0A3N0WIY3-F1
#
_cell.length_a   1.000
_cell.length_b   1.000
_cell.length_c   1.000
_cell.angle_alpha   90.00
_cell.angle_beta   90.00
_cell.angle_gamma   90.00
#
_symmetry.space_group_name_H-M   'P 1'
#
loop_
_entity.id
_entity.type
_entity.pdbx_description
1 polymer ?
#
loop_
_entity_poly.entity_id
_entity_poly.type
_entity_poly.pdbx_seq_one_letter_code
_entity_poly.pdbx_strand_id
1 'polypeptide(L)'
;MRNDIKKFFDLVFKVDKLQLNIVDIQEVEELIKENILVREEDILNVNLETDLIFEYLISYAESILNLELPNKISDSLLFYENFYEEIKRLNGAPFANSYNAIIEKLGAFILAKRNKDGKEITEFLLGLTEERREREKHLYEYEKHYYNAQLKLDTCKETISKAIRHSNSDETHRFYTIKYSEKIAIYKSTFANELVEYWKKGEFDLPFKYLQKNILSNLYKQDVNAFKKAFEVFENHPKILVDFLANLDYQNDEHLQTAIAFVENIELKDNLCGSEIVLFYSKLLEMKANSEDVKNKIFEKFYEYYEKEDENIRGWIDHILIYEIENFEFERYDFLHYILNKTKNIRIIERYFYKFKDPKYYFHLFQLTYSKTEFRTNLSLFKYGITHFWKTNKVETEKHILKLLANESIIMRVGGIHLILMGVFPVNVLSVDTEIGQLRMIEAFERFPHSIESLVPFLLQFRNSKYKSVKEESKLTLGRLIFEAYHKHMYDTIVNQLSNSSADKNLKKYFTKVLGSYNEMCEFKGKINDLSPHQNESSQIDLYYRLEHESRAKMMEEIKEGKGTFLEHTGKTTVIVRGNAWKLDSQDEIRALGSHQHSVYLDGRIYKNPDLYEYILNSNKSKYDN
;
A
#
# COMPACT_ATOMS: atom_id res chain seq x y z
N MET A 1 -3.58 7.16 -49.36
CA MET A 1 -4.10 7.71 -48.10
C MET A 1 -4.37 9.21 -48.29
N ARG A 2 -5.52 9.72 -47.82
CA ARG A 2 -5.83 11.16 -47.85
C ARG A 2 -4.89 11.93 -46.88
N ASN A 3 -4.51 13.16 -47.22
CA ASN A 3 -3.45 13.90 -46.51
C ASN A 3 -3.91 14.47 -45.16
N ASP A 4 -5.18 14.82 -45.06
CA ASP A 4 -5.89 15.23 -43.83
C ASP A 4 -5.90 14.14 -42.75
N ILE A 5 -6.24 12.90 -43.12
CA ILE A 5 -6.25 11.74 -42.23
C ILE A 5 -4.84 11.43 -41.69
N LYS A 6 -3.82 11.54 -42.55
CA LYS A 6 -2.43 11.36 -42.14
C LYS A 6 -2.04 12.37 -41.07
N LYS A 7 -2.28 13.67 -41.34
CA LYS A 7 -2.00 14.76 -40.40
C LYS A 7 -2.77 14.61 -39.09
N PHE A 8 -4.00 14.13 -39.14
CA PHE A 8 -4.81 13.86 -37.96
C PHE A 8 -4.17 12.79 -37.06
N PHE A 9 -3.79 11.63 -37.61
CA PHE A 9 -3.13 10.60 -36.80
C PHE A 9 -1.73 11.01 -36.33
N ASP A 10 -0.95 11.70 -37.17
CA ASP A 10 0.34 12.29 -36.78
C ASP A 10 0.15 13.20 -35.54
N LEU A 11 -0.90 14.03 -35.53
CA LEU A 11 -1.22 14.91 -34.41
C LEU A 11 -1.66 14.13 -33.16
N VAL A 12 -2.59 13.18 -33.30
CA VAL A 12 -3.10 12.36 -32.18
C VAL A 12 -1.98 11.62 -31.47
N PHE A 13 -1.08 10.98 -32.23
CA PHE A 13 0.04 10.22 -31.67
C PHE A 13 1.16 11.11 -31.11
N LYS A 14 1.35 12.31 -31.68
CA LYS A 14 2.35 13.28 -31.20
C LYS A 14 1.92 14.01 -29.92
N VAL A 15 0.65 14.40 -29.83
CA VAL A 15 0.11 15.17 -28.68
C VAL A 15 -0.32 14.26 -27.54
N ASP A 16 -0.52 12.97 -27.82
CA ASP A 16 -0.98 11.96 -26.88
C ASP A 16 -2.32 12.31 -26.20
N LYS A 17 -3.28 12.77 -27.01
CA LYS A 17 -4.63 13.12 -26.53
C LYS A 17 -5.70 12.73 -27.55
N LEU A 18 -6.83 12.26 -27.03
CA LEU A 18 -8.07 12.04 -27.78
C LEU A 18 -8.99 13.26 -27.81
N GLN A 19 -8.58 14.33 -27.11
CA GLN A 19 -9.26 15.62 -27.04
C GLN A 19 -8.35 16.66 -27.70
N LEU A 20 -8.84 17.29 -28.75
CA LEU A 20 -8.08 18.21 -29.60
C LEU A 20 -8.81 19.56 -29.67
N ASN A 21 -8.06 20.66 -29.80
CA ASN A 21 -8.69 21.95 -30.07
C ASN A 21 -8.98 22.09 -31.56
N ILE A 22 -10.04 22.81 -31.90
CA ILE A 22 -10.44 23.09 -33.29
C ILE A 22 -9.30 23.74 -34.10
N VAL A 23 -8.43 24.51 -33.44
CA VAL A 23 -7.31 25.24 -34.07
C VAL A 23 -6.19 24.30 -34.55
N ASP A 24 -6.09 23.10 -33.99
CA ASP A 24 -4.97 22.18 -34.22
C ASP A 24 -5.16 21.31 -35.48
N ILE A 25 -6.37 21.27 -36.07
CA ILE A 25 -6.74 20.39 -37.17
C ILE A 25 -7.17 21.21 -38.40
N GLN A 26 -6.63 20.87 -39.57
CA GLN A 26 -7.14 21.38 -40.85
C GLN A 26 -8.30 20.49 -41.33
N GLU A 27 -9.34 21.07 -41.97
CA GLU A 27 -10.49 20.32 -42.54
C GLU A 27 -11.41 19.64 -41.50
N VAL A 28 -11.54 20.23 -40.29
CA VAL A 28 -12.39 19.74 -39.18
C VAL A 28 -13.82 19.37 -39.60
N GLU A 29 -14.45 20.18 -40.46
CA GLU A 29 -15.84 19.98 -40.89
C GLU A 29 -16.03 18.67 -41.68
N GLU A 30 -15.03 18.20 -42.42
CA GLU A 30 -15.11 16.92 -43.12
C GLU A 30 -14.98 15.73 -42.15
N LEU A 31 -14.08 15.81 -41.18
CA LEU A 31 -13.92 14.78 -40.14
C LEU A 31 -15.14 14.68 -39.22
N ILE A 32 -15.80 15.80 -38.94
CA ILE A 32 -17.09 15.82 -38.22
C ILE A 32 -18.19 15.19 -39.08
N LYS A 33 -18.26 15.55 -40.37
CA LYS A 33 -19.25 14.97 -41.30
C LYS A 33 -19.10 13.46 -41.47
N GLU A 34 -17.87 12.95 -41.44
CA GLU A 34 -17.54 11.52 -41.45
C GLU A 34 -17.70 10.85 -40.08
N ASN A 35 -18.15 11.59 -39.06
CA ASN A 35 -18.36 11.13 -37.69
C ASN A 35 -17.08 10.60 -37.01
N ILE A 36 -15.90 11.04 -37.46
CA ILE A 36 -14.59 10.70 -36.88
C ILE A 36 -14.30 11.59 -35.67
N LEU A 37 -14.80 12.82 -35.70
CA LEU A 37 -14.73 13.78 -34.59
C LEU A 37 -16.14 14.15 -34.12
N VAL A 38 -16.35 14.14 -32.80
CA VAL A 38 -17.57 14.67 -32.16
C VAL A 38 -17.22 15.98 -31.49
N ARG A 39 -18.01 17.02 -31.77
CA ARG A 39 -17.83 18.33 -31.15
C ARG A 39 -18.62 18.42 -29.84
N GLU A 40 -17.91 18.70 -28.76
CA GLU A 40 -18.48 19.07 -27.46
C GLU A 40 -17.94 20.47 -27.11
N GLU A 41 -18.78 21.49 -27.29
CA GLU A 41 -18.40 22.90 -27.12
C GLU A 41 -17.20 23.32 -28.00
N ASP A 42 -16.07 23.68 -27.38
CA ASP A 42 -14.81 24.08 -28.04
C ASP A 42 -13.80 22.92 -28.18
N ILE A 43 -14.17 21.72 -27.74
CA ILE A 43 -13.31 20.52 -27.74
C ILE A 43 -13.80 19.53 -28.81
N LEU A 44 -12.87 18.95 -29.55
CA LEU A 44 -13.12 17.86 -30.50
C LEU A 44 -12.67 16.53 -29.86
N ASN A 45 -13.59 15.60 -29.69
CA ASN A 45 -13.32 14.26 -29.22
C ASN A 45 -13.22 13.29 -30.41
N VAL A 46 -12.22 12.41 -30.39
CA VAL A 46 -12.11 11.34 -31.39
C VAL A 46 -13.18 10.26 -31.16
N ASN A 47 -13.99 10.01 -32.19
CA ASN A 47 -15.06 9.01 -32.13
C ASN A 47 -14.54 7.60 -32.41
N LEU A 48 -14.27 6.87 -31.33
CA LEU A 48 -13.78 5.48 -31.40
C LEU A 48 -14.88 4.44 -31.63
N GLU A 49 -16.13 4.84 -31.87
CA GLU A 49 -17.25 3.93 -32.12
C GLU A 49 -17.50 3.72 -33.62
N THR A 50 -16.93 4.55 -34.49
CA THR A 50 -17.05 4.37 -35.94
C THR A 50 -16.05 3.34 -36.46
N ASP A 51 -16.46 2.54 -37.44
CA ASP A 51 -15.52 1.63 -38.13
C ASP A 51 -14.61 2.38 -39.11
N LEU A 52 -15.08 3.53 -39.62
CA LEU A 52 -14.37 4.33 -40.61
C LEU A 52 -13.02 4.87 -40.10
N ILE A 53 -12.94 5.28 -38.83
CA ILE A 53 -11.67 5.71 -38.24
C ILE A 53 -10.64 4.57 -38.23
N PHE A 54 -11.06 3.32 -38.02
CA PHE A 54 -10.15 2.18 -38.00
C PHE A 54 -9.75 1.72 -39.40
N GLU A 55 -10.62 1.88 -40.40
CA GLU A 55 -10.25 1.70 -41.81
C GLU A 55 -9.14 2.68 -42.24
N TYR A 56 -9.30 3.94 -41.84
CA TYR A 56 -8.27 4.96 -42.05
C TYR A 56 -7.00 4.69 -41.24
N LEU A 57 -7.13 4.18 -40.01
CA LEU A 57 -5.98 3.83 -39.19
C LEU A 57 -5.20 2.65 -39.75
N ILE A 58 -5.85 1.65 -40.36
CA ILE A 58 -5.19 0.58 -41.11
C ILE A 58 -4.41 1.18 -42.28
N SER A 59 -5.05 2.02 -43.09
CA SER A 59 -4.39 2.68 -44.23
C SER A 59 -3.16 3.51 -43.80
N TYR A 60 -3.26 4.14 -42.62
CA TYR A 60 -2.17 4.87 -42.00
C TYR A 60 -1.05 3.93 -41.52
N ALA A 61 -1.39 2.83 -40.84
CA ALA A 61 -0.43 1.81 -40.42
C ALA A 61 0.30 1.17 -41.61
N GLU A 62 -0.39 0.87 -42.72
CA GLU A 62 0.20 0.35 -43.95
C GLU A 62 1.24 1.33 -44.53
N SER A 63 0.94 2.63 -44.46
CA SER A 63 1.87 3.67 -44.92
C SER A 63 3.11 3.84 -44.02
N ILE A 64 2.97 3.62 -42.71
CA ILE A 64 4.06 3.74 -41.74
C ILE A 64 4.97 2.50 -41.80
N LEU A 65 4.38 1.30 -41.87
CA LEU A 65 5.11 0.04 -41.91
C LEU A 65 5.59 -0.35 -43.31
N ASN A 66 5.09 0.32 -44.35
CA ASN A 66 5.32 -0.03 -45.75
C ASN A 66 4.99 -1.50 -46.05
N LEU A 67 3.85 -1.96 -45.53
CA LEU A 67 3.35 -3.33 -45.65
C LEU A 67 1.81 -3.28 -45.72
N GLU A 68 1.20 -4.08 -46.59
CA GLU A 68 -0.27 -4.25 -46.63
C GLU A 68 -0.75 -5.16 -45.48
N LEU A 69 -2.00 -4.99 -45.02
CA LEU A 69 -2.56 -5.78 -43.94
C LEU A 69 -2.60 -7.30 -44.28
N PRO A 70 -1.79 -8.16 -43.62
CA PRO A 70 -1.59 -9.55 -44.05
C PRO A 70 -2.81 -10.46 -43.90
N ASN A 71 -3.08 -11.34 -44.87
CA ASN A 71 -4.33 -12.13 -44.88
C ASN A 71 -4.51 -13.15 -43.75
N LYS A 72 -3.43 -13.62 -43.11
CA LYS A 72 -3.53 -14.56 -42.00
C LYS A 72 -3.77 -13.83 -40.68
N ILE A 73 -4.53 -14.46 -39.77
CA ILE A 73 -4.85 -13.90 -38.45
C ILE A 73 -3.59 -13.59 -37.63
N SER A 74 -2.67 -14.55 -37.52
CA SER A 74 -1.42 -14.36 -36.78
C SER A 74 -0.61 -13.18 -37.35
N ASP A 75 -0.42 -13.15 -38.67
CA ASP A 75 0.34 -12.09 -39.35
C ASP A 75 -0.35 -10.72 -39.25
N SER A 76 -1.69 -10.67 -39.22
CA SER A 76 -2.48 -9.45 -38.99
C SER A 76 -2.26 -8.86 -37.60
N LEU A 77 -2.14 -9.70 -36.57
CA LEU A 77 -1.86 -9.23 -35.21
C LEU A 77 -0.38 -8.85 -35.04
N LEU A 78 0.53 -9.53 -35.73
CA LEU A 78 1.92 -9.11 -35.82
C LEU A 78 2.05 -7.74 -36.51
N PHE A 79 1.27 -7.49 -37.57
CA PHE A 79 1.18 -6.17 -38.20
C PHE A 79 0.72 -5.09 -37.21
N TYR A 80 -0.29 -5.38 -36.40
CA TYR A 80 -0.77 -4.51 -35.34
C TYR A 80 0.32 -4.19 -34.30
N GLU A 81 1.03 -5.21 -33.81
CA GLU A 81 2.08 -4.99 -32.80
C GLU A 81 3.27 -4.22 -33.38
N ASN A 82 3.69 -4.54 -34.61
CA ASN A 82 4.74 -3.80 -35.31
C ASN A 82 4.35 -2.33 -35.49
N PHE A 83 3.08 -2.05 -35.81
CA PHE A 83 2.59 -0.68 -35.92
C PHE A 83 2.65 0.04 -34.57
N TYR A 84 2.23 -0.63 -33.50
CA TYR A 84 2.28 -0.06 -32.15
C TYR A 84 3.71 0.27 -31.71
N GLU A 85 4.67 -0.63 -31.92
CA GLU A 85 6.08 -0.40 -31.59
C GLU A 85 6.71 0.70 -32.45
N GLU A 86 6.35 0.79 -33.73
CA GLU A 86 6.85 1.84 -34.61
C GLU A 86 6.33 3.22 -34.21
N ILE A 87 5.05 3.34 -33.84
CA ILE A 87 4.47 4.59 -33.32
C ILE A 87 5.14 5.01 -32.01
N LYS A 88 5.46 4.05 -31.11
CA LYS A 88 6.25 4.35 -29.90
C LYS A 88 7.63 4.89 -30.24
N ARG A 89 8.32 4.22 -31.18
CA ARG A 89 9.66 4.61 -31.63
C ARG A 89 9.68 6.01 -32.21
N LEU A 90 8.70 6.36 -33.04
CA LEU A 90 8.61 7.67 -33.70
C LEU A 90 8.30 8.81 -32.73
N ASN A 91 7.54 8.56 -31.66
CA ASN A 91 7.10 9.61 -30.73
C ASN A 91 7.92 9.71 -29.43
N GLY A 92 8.87 8.81 -29.20
CA GLY A 92 9.83 8.91 -28.07
C GLY A 92 9.20 8.86 -26.68
N ALA A 93 8.00 8.27 -26.55
CA ALA A 93 7.20 8.33 -25.33
C ALA A 93 7.51 7.18 -24.34
N PRO A 94 7.88 7.46 -23.08
CA PRO A 94 7.93 6.48 -22.00
C PRO A 94 6.52 6.27 -21.41
N PHE A 95 5.98 5.04 -21.53
CA PHE A 95 4.67 4.53 -21.09
C PHE A 95 3.78 5.37 -20.12
N ALA A 96 2.59 5.80 -20.58
CA ALA A 96 1.23 5.45 -20.09
C ALA A 96 0.19 6.39 -20.74
N ASN A 97 -0.26 6.08 -21.96
CA ASN A 97 -0.72 7.10 -22.90
C ASN A 97 -2.20 6.96 -23.32
N SER A 98 -2.82 8.10 -23.61
CA SER A 98 -4.24 8.30 -23.95
C SER A 98 -4.66 7.59 -25.24
N TYR A 99 -3.71 7.32 -26.15
CA TYR A 99 -3.97 6.60 -27.41
C TYR A 99 -4.02 5.07 -27.29
N ASN A 100 -3.76 4.49 -26.10
CA ASN A 100 -3.94 3.04 -25.89
C ASN A 100 -5.37 2.59 -26.25
N ALA A 101 -6.38 3.43 -26.00
CA ALA A 101 -7.75 3.13 -26.38
C ALA A 101 -7.94 3.00 -27.91
N ILE A 102 -7.22 3.78 -28.72
CA ILE A 102 -7.23 3.66 -30.19
C ILE A 102 -6.58 2.34 -30.60
N ILE A 103 -5.38 2.08 -30.07
CA ILE A 103 -4.57 0.91 -30.43
C ILE A 103 -5.29 -0.39 -30.01
N GLU A 104 -5.83 -0.49 -28.79
CA GLU A 104 -6.56 -1.67 -28.34
C GLU A 104 -7.79 -1.98 -29.20
N LYS A 105 -8.54 -0.95 -29.60
CA LYS A 105 -9.70 -1.10 -30.48
C LYS A 105 -9.30 -1.46 -31.91
N LEU A 106 -8.13 -1.03 -32.39
CA LEU A 106 -7.61 -1.42 -33.71
C LEU A 106 -7.40 -2.94 -33.80
N GLY A 107 -6.79 -3.57 -32.80
CA GLY A 107 -6.59 -5.03 -32.80
C GLY A 107 -7.92 -5.81 -32.90
N ALA A 108 -8.94 -5.36 -32.16
CA ALA A 108 -10.29 -5.93 -32.25
C ALA A 108 -10.95 -5.67 -33.62
N PHE A 109 -10.76 -4.47 -34.18
CA PHE A 109 -11.28 -4.13 -35.50
C PHE A 109 -10.65 -4.96 -36.62
N ILE A 110 -9.33 -5.19 -36.58
CA ILE A 110 -8.63 -6.03 -37.54
C ILE A 110 -9.22 -7.44 -37.55
N LEU A 111 -9.47 -8.03 -36.37
CA LEU A 111 -10.13 -9.34 -36.28
C LEU A 111 -11.57 -9.30 -36.80
N ALA A 112 -12.33 -8.25 -36.49
CA ALA A 112 -13.71 -8.11 -36.96
C ALA A 112 -13.81 -7.95 -38.49
N LYS A 113 -12.86 -7.23 -39.11
CA LYS A 113 -12.79 -7.02 -40.55
C LYS A 113 -12.52 -8.32 -41.32
N ARG A 114 -11.82 -9.28 -40.71
CA ARG A 114 -11.46 -10.56 -41.34
C ARG A 114 -12.66 -11.44 -41.58
N ASN A 115 -13.54 -11.58 -40.59
CA ASN A 115 -14.69 -12.46 -40.72
C ASN A 115 -15.93 -11.92 -39.99
N LYS A 116 -16.95 -11.51 -40.76
CA LYS A 116 -18.24 -11.00 -40.28
C LYS A 116 -19.03 -12.01 -39.41
N ASP A 117 -18.89 -13.31 -39.65
CA ASP A 117 -19.59 -14.36 -38.89
C ASP A 117 -18.78 -14.91 -37.71
N GLY A 118 -17.54 -14.44 -37.55
CA GLY A 118 -16.64 -14.76 -36.45
C GLY A 118 -16.09 -16.19 -36.43
N LYS A 119 -16.49 -17.09 -37.35
CA LYS A 119 -16.09 -18.51 -37.28
C LYS A 119 -14.58 -18.70 -37.38
N GLU A 120 -13.95 -18.03 -38.33
CA GLU A 120 -12.52 -18.20 -38.62
C GLU A 120 -11.63 -17.74 -37.44
N ILE A 121 -11.98 -16.62 -36.81
CA ILE A 121 -11.26 -16.14 -35.62
C ILE A 121 -11.51 -17.01 -34.38
N THR A 122 -12.67 -17.68 -34.31
CA THR A 122 -12.95 -18.68 -33.27
C THR A 122 -12.20 -19.98 -33.53
N GLU A 123 -12.16 -20.48 -34.76
CA GLU A 123 -11.38 -21.67 -35.12
C GLU A 123 -9.89 -21.45 -34.84
N PHE A 124 -9.38 -20.24 -35.13
CA PHE A 124 -8.03 -19.86 -34.76
C PHE A 124 -7.80 -19.89 -33.24
N LEU A 125 -8.73 -19.34 -32.44
CA LEU A 125 -8.67 -19.40 -30.98
C LEU A 125 -8.59 -20.86 -30.50
N LEU A 126 -9.49 -21.71 -30.99
CA LEU A 126 -9.57 -23.11 -30.58
C LEU A 126 -8.34 -23.93 -30.96
N GLY A 127 -7.63 -23.53 -32.02
CA GLY A 127 -6.36 -24.13 -32.46
C GLY A 127 -5.11 -23.49 -31.86
N LEU A 128 -5.24 -22.47 -31.00
CA LEU A 128 -4.11 -21.76 -30.41
C LEU A 128 -3.61 -22.48 -29.15
N THR A 129 -2.40 -23.02 -29.22
CA THR A 129 -1.74 -23.72 -28.11
C THR A 129 -0.82 -22.79 -27.32
N GLU A 130 -0.58 -23.09 -26.04
CA GLU A 130 0.36 -22.31 -25.20
C GLU A 130 1.78 -22.29 -25.77
N GLU A 131 2.29 -23.41 -26.27
CA GLU A 131 3.59 -23.46 -26.96
C GLU A 131 3.68 -22.52 -28.16
N ARG A 132 2.55 -22.24 -28.82
CA ARG A 132 2.51 -21.31 -29.93
C ARG A 132 2.51 -19.87 -29.43
N ARG A 133 1.79 -19.55 -28.35
CA ARG A 133 1.81 -18.22 -27.72
C ARG A 133 3.19 -17.84 -27.19
N GLU A 134 3.89 -18.78 -26.57
CA GLU A 134 5.25 -18.54 -26.06
C GLU A 134 6.24 -18.23 -27.18
N ARG A 135 6.07 -18.85 -28.36
CA ARG A 135 6.89 -18.62 -29.55
C ARG A 135 6.51 -17.33 -30.28
N GLU A 136 5.21 -17.04 -30.37
CA GLU A 136 4.60 -15.92 -31.09
C GLU A 136 4.00 -14.92 -30.10
N LYS A 137 4.84 -14.04 -29.52
CA LYS A 137 4.44 -13.11 -28.43
C LYS A 137 3.24 -12.22 -28.77
N HIS A 138 3.06 -11.88 -30.04
CA HIS A 138 1.93 -11.07 -30.53
C HIS A 138 0.57 -11.74 -30.36
N LEU A 139 0.54 -13.05 -30.05
CA LEU A 139 -0.67 -13.81 -29.78
C LEU A 139 -1.02 -13.91 -28.29
N TYR A 140 -0.21 -13.35 -27.38
CA TYR A 140 -0.45 -13.45 -25.94
C TYR A 140 -1.76 -12.79 -25.51
N GLU A 141 -2.13 -11.66 -26.11
CA GLU A 141 -3.39 -10.95 -25.84
C GLU A 141 -4.52 -11.29 -26.84
N TYR A 142 -4.46 -12.47 -27.50
CA TYR A 142 -5.43 -12.81 -28.53
C TYR A 142 -6.89 -12.77 -28.02
N GLU A 143 -7.17 -13.32 -26.83
CA GLU A 143 -8.49 -13.38 -26.20
C GLU A 143 -9.08 -11.98 -26.00
N LYS A 144 -8.25 -11.03 -25.57
CA LYS A 144 -8.64 -9.62 -25.38
C LYS A 144 -9.18 -9.04 -26.68
N HIS A 145 -8.44 -9.20 -27.77
CA HIS A 145 -8.84 -8.70 -29.08
C HIS A 145 -10.03 -9.48 -29.64
N TYR A 146 -10.03 -10.80 -29.49
CA TYR A 146 -11.11 -11.68 -29.91
C TYR A 146 -12.45 -11.28 -29.28
N TYR A 147 -12.52 -11.21 -27.95
CA TYR A 147 -13.78 -10.90 -27.26
C TYR A 147 -14.26 -9.47 -27.52
N ASN A 148 -13.36 -8.51 -27.69
CA ASN A 148 -13.75 -7.16 -28.11
C ASN A 148 -14.25 -7.15 -29.57
N ALA A 149 -13.69 -7.96 -30.47
CA ALA A 149 -14.17 -8.09 -31.84
C ALA A 149 -15.57 -8.71 -31.90
N GLN A 150 -15.86 -9.69 -31.04
CA GLN A 150 -17.18 -10.33 -30.93
C GLN A 150 -18.31 -9.36 -30.60
N LEU A 151 -18.01 -8.20 -29.99
CA LEU A 151 -19.00 -7.15 -29.76
C LEU A 151 -19.50 -6.49 -31.06
N LYS A 152 -18.75 -6.60 -32.15
CA LYS A 152 -19.12 -6.05 -33.47
C LYS A 152 -19.66 -7.13 -34.42
N LEU A 153 -19.24 -8.38 -34.27
CA LEU A 153 -19.54 -9.49 -35.19
C LEU A 153 -20.90 -10.15 -34.95
N ASP A 154 -21.52 -10.67 -36.01
CA ASP A 154 -22.81 -11.38 -35.95
C ASP A 154 -22.62 -12.89 -35.74
N THR A 155 -21.79 -13.22 -34.75
CA THR A 155 -21.43 -14.59 -34.39
C THR A 155 -22.60 -15.31 -33.73
N CYS A 156 -22.82 -16.58 -34.09
CA CYS A 156 -23.90 -17.36 -33.47
C CYS A 156 -23.57 -17.84 -32.04
N LYS A 157 -24.62 -18.18 -31.29
CA LYS A 157 -24.54 -18.57 -29.87
C LYS A 157 -23.67 -19.80 -29.63
N GLU A 158 -23.72 -20.77 -30.54
CA GLU A 158 -22.93 -22.00 -30.49
C GLU A 158 -21.43 -21.68 -30.55
N THR A 159 -21.03 -20.82 -31.49
CA THR A 159 -19.63 -20.46 -31.74
C THR A 159 -19.03 -19.71 -30.56
N ILE A 160 -19.72 -18.69 -30.06
CA ILE A 160 -19.23 -17.92 -28.89
C ILE A 160 -19.19 -18.79 -27.63
N SER A 161 -20.14 -19.72 -27.47
CA SER A 161 -20.16 -20.64 -26.33
C SER A 161 -18.98 -21.62 -26.36
N LYS A 162 -18.60 -22.12 -27.54
CA LYS A 162 -17.40 -22.97 -27.69
C LYS A 162 -16.13 -22.20 -27.32
N ALA A 163 -16.01 -20.95 -27.77
CA ALA A 163 -14.87 -20.09 -27.42
C ALA A 163 -14.77 -19.83 -25.91
N ILE A 164 -15.90 -19.55 -25.25
CA ILE A 164 -15.95 -19.35 -23.80
C ILE A 164 -15.57 -20.63 -23.05
N ARG A 165 -16.06 -21.80 -23.48
CA ARG A 165 -15.65 -23.09 -22.87
C ARG A 165 -14.14 -23.30 -22.94
N HIS A 166 -13.54 -22.99 -24.09
CA HIS A 166 -12.10 -23.09 -24.28
C HIS A 166 -11.33 -22.09 -23.41
N SER A 167 -11.82 -20.85 -23.29
CA SER A 167 -11.15 -19.80 -22.51
C SER A 167 -11.32 -19.96 -20.99
N ASN A 168 -12.36 -20.66 -20.53
CA ASN A 168 -12.63 -20.82 -19.10
C ASN A 168 -11.68 -21.80 -18.39
N SER A 169 -10.87 -22.59 -19.11
CA SER A 169 -9.87 -23.47 -18.50
C SER A 169 -8.60 -22.75 -18.03
N ASP A 170 -8.40 -21.50 -18.43
CA ASP A 170 -7.25 -20.67 -18.06
C ASP A 170 -7.72 -19.42 -17.28
N GLU A 171 -7.04 -19.08 -16.19
CA GLU A 171 -7.45 -17.96 -15.32
C GLU A 171 -7.34 -16.59 -16.00
N THR A 172 -6.30 -16.39 -16.81
CA THR A 172 -6.06 -15.14 -17.56
C THR A 172 -7.10 -14.99 -18.65
N HIS A 173 -7.40 -16.06 -19.37
CA HIS A 173 -8.41 -16.03 -20.43
C HIS A 173 -9.83 -15.84 -19.87
N ARG A 174 -10.13 -16.44 -18.70
CA ARG A 174 -11.40 -16.25 -17.98
C ARG A 174 -11.69 -14.78 -17.65
N PHE A 175 -10.67 -13.97 -17.38
CA PHE A 175 -10.87 -12.54 -17.16
C PHE A 175 -11.53 -11.85 -18.38
N TYR A 176 -11.11 -12.20 -19.59
CA TYR A 176 -11.68 -11.62 -20.82
C TYR A 176 -13.10 -12.12 -21.11
N THR A 177 -13.44 -13.36 -20.74
CA THR A 177 -14.83 -13.87 -20.86
C THR A 177 -15.79 -13.12 -19.94
N ILE A 178 -15.35 -12.81 -18.71
CA ILE A 178 -16.10 -11.98 -17.76
C ILE A 178 -16.31 -10.58 -18.35
N LYS A 179 -15.25 -9.92 -18.85
CA LYS A 179 -15.36 -8.60 -19.48
C LYS A 179 -16.27 -8.58 -20.71
N TYR A 180 -16.26 -9.63 -21.51
CA TYR A 180 -17.21 -9.79 -22.60
C TYR A 180 -18.66 -9.86 -22.09
N SER A 181 -18.93 -10.66 -21.06
CA SER A 181 -20.28 -10.80 -20.49
C SER A 181 -20.85 -9.50 -19.91
N GLU A 182 -20.00 -8.64 -19.35
CA GLU A 182 -20.38 -7.30 -18.88
C GLU A 182 -20.76 -6.37 -20.05
N LYS A 183 -19.98 -6.42 -21.15
CA LYS A 183 -20.14 -5.51 -22.30
C LYS A 183 -21.25 -5.94 -23.26
N ILE A 184 -21.43 -7.23 -23.53
CA ILE A 184 -22.34 -7.71 -24.60
C ILE A 184 -23.79 -7.28 -24.34
N ALA A 185 -24.21 -7.20 -23.09
CA ALA A 185 -25.52 -6.68 -22.69
C ALA A 185 -25.73 -5.22 -23.14
N ILE A 186 -24.66 -4.42 -23.16
CA ILE A 186 -24.70 -3.00 -23.52
C ILE A 186 -24.77 -2.83 -25.05
N TYR A 187 -23.91 -3.55 -25.79
CA TYR A 187 -23.78 -3.38 -27.25
C TYR A 187 -24.78 -4.21 -28.06
N LYS A 188 -25.17 -5.40 -27.60
CA LYS A 188 -26.07 -6.32 -28.31
C LYS A 188 -27.08 -6.97 -27.35
N SER A 189 -27.97 -6.16 -26.77
CA SER A 189 -28.93 -6.58 -25.75
C SER A 189 -29.81 -7.77 -26.16
N THR A 190 -30.32 -7.79 -27.40
CA THR A 190 -31.10 -8.91 -27.94
C THR A 190 -30.29 -10.21 -27.96
N PHE A 191 -29.08 -10.17 -28.50
CA PHE A 191 -28.19 -11.35 -28.56
C PHE A 191 -27.78 -11.82 -27.16
N ALA A 192 -27.49 -10.88 -26.25
CA ALA A 192 -27.19 -11.19 -24.86
C ALA A 192 -28.35 -11.93 -24.17
N ASN A 193 -29.60 -11.49 -24.42
CA ASN A 193 -30.80 -12.17 -23.94
C ASN A 193 -30.94 -13.60 -24.51
N GLU A 194 -30.62 -13.78 -25.78
CA GLU A 194 -30.63 -15.10 -26.40
C GLU A 194 -29.52 -16.02 -25.86
N LEU A 195 -28.35 -15.48 -25.52
CA LEU A 195 -27.28 -16.23 -24.85
C LEU A 195 -27.72 -16.72 -23.47
N VAL A 196 -28.40 -15.87 -22.70
CA VAL A 196 -28.95 -16.27 -21.39
C VAL A 196 -29.91 -17.46 -21.57
N GLU A 197 -30.82 -17.41 -22.54
CA GLU A 197 -31.74 -18.53 -22.80
C GLU A 197 -31.00 -19.79 -23.26
N TYR A 198 -30.01 -19.64 -24.14
CA TYR A 198 -29.24 -20.76 -24.66
C TYR A 198 -28.44 -21.46 -23.55
N TRP A 199 -27.86 -20.71 -22.62
CA TRP A 199 -27.10 -21.22 -21.46
C TRP A 199 -27.98 -21.73 -20.31
N LYS A 200 -29.31 -21.63 -20.41
CA LYS A 200 -30.24 -22.26 -19.46
C LYS A 200 -30.23 -23.78 -19.59
N LYS A 201 -29.89 -24.32 -20.76
CA LYS A 201 -29.82 -25.77 -21.04
C LYS A 201 -28.86 -26.48 -20.08
N GLY A 202 -29.19 -27.71 -19.70
CA GLY A 202 -28.43 -28.51 -18.71
C GLY A 202 -27.01 -28.92 -19.14
N GLU A 203 -26.58 -28.61 -20.36
CA GLU A 203 -25.23 -28.88 -20.86
C GLU A 203 -24.18 -27.83 -20.45
N PHE A 204 -24.61 -26.73 -19.81
CA PHE A 204 -23.73 -25.64 -19.37
C PHE A 204 -23.52 -25.69 -17.85
N ASP A 205 -22.28 -25.49 -17.43
CA ASP A 205 -21.81 -25.62 -16.06
C ASP A 205 -21.91 -24.30 -15.26
N LEU A 206 -21.42 -24.33 -14.02
CA LEU A 206 -21.50 -23.21 -13.08
C LEU A 206 -20.81 -21.91 -13.57
N PRO A 207 -19.63 -21.94 -14.23
CA PRO A 207 -19.03 -20.75 -14.86
C PRO A 207 -19.98 -19.99 -15.79
N PHE A 208 -20.75 -20.71 -16.63
CA PHE A 208 -21.72 -20.07 -17.51
C PHE A 208 -22.84 -19.40 -16.73
N LYS A 209 -23.24 -19.94 -15.57
CA LYS A 209 -24.24 -19.30 -14.70
C LYS A 209 -23.75 -17.95 -14.14
N TYR A 210 -22.48 -17.84 -13.77
CA TYR A 210 -21.90 -16.55 -13.38
C TYR A 210 -21.79 -15.55 -14.55
N LEU A 211 -21.54 -16.02 -15.78
CA LEU A 211 -21.60 -15.15 -16.97
C LEU A 211 -23.04 -14.69 -17.26
N GLN A 212 -24.03 -15.57 -17.10
CA GLN A 212 -25.45 -15.19 -17.18
C GLN A 212 -25.79 -14.11 -16.15
N LYS A 213 -25.25 -14.22 -14.92
CA LYS A 213 -25.41 -13.22 -13.85
C LYS A 213 -24.96 -11.84 -14.34
N ASN A 214 -23.74 -11.75 -14.87
CA ASN A 214 -23.16 -10.49 -15.34
C ASN A 214 -23.95 -9.88 -16.52
N ILE A 215 -24.40 -10.73 -17.45
CA ILE A 215 -25.26 -10.29 -18.56
C ILE A 215 -26.57 -9.73 -18.02
N LEU A 216 -27.26 -10.47 -17.15
CA LEU A 216 -28.55 -10.06 -16.59
C LEU A 216 -28.44 -8.79 -15.76
N SER A 217 -27.38 -8.63 -14.95
CA SER A 217 -27.16 -7.41 -14.16
C SER A 217 -27.00 -6.18 -15.04
N ASN A 218 -26.32 -6.30 -16.19
CA ASN A 218 -26.17 -5.18 -17.12
C ASN A 218 -27.40 -4.98 -18.02
N LEU A 219 -28.13 -6.04 -18.38
CA LEU A 219 -29.42 -5.93 -19.07
C LEU A 219 -30.46 -5.23 -18.21
N TYR A 220 -30.46 -5.44 -16.88
CA TYR A 220 -31.40 -4.78 -15.96
C TYR A 220 -31.34 -3.26 -16.03
N LYS A 221 -30.17 -2.69 -16.36
CA LYS A 221 -30.00 -1.25 -16.57
C LYS A 221 -30.84 -0.71 -17.74
N GLN A 222 -31.16 -1.56 -18.71
CA GLN A 222 -31.91 -1.21 -19.93
C GLN A 222 -33.33 -1.77 -19.94
N ASP A 223 -33.52 -2.98 -19.40
CA ASP A 223 -34.79 -3.71 -19.37
C ASP A 223 -35.05 -4.31 -17.99
N VAL A 224 -36.03 -3.74 -17.31
CA VAL A 224 -36.49 -4.13 -15.96
C VAL A 224 -36.94 -5.59 -15.91
N ASN A 225 -37.36 -6.19 -17.04
CA ASN A 225 -37.76 -7.60 -17.10
C ASN A 225 -36.60 -8.57 -16.83
N ALA A 226 -35.35 -8.12 -16.98
CA ALA A 226 -34.17 -8.92 -16.61
C ALA A 226 -34.21 -9.36 -15.14
N PHE A 227 -34.87 -8.59 -14.26
CA PHE A 227 -35.07 -8.96 -12.86
C PHE A 227 -35.90 -10.24 -12.72
N LYS A 228 -37.09 -10.29 -13.31
CA LYS A 228 -37.96 -11.48 -13.29
C LYS A 228 -37.27 -12.68 -13.93
N LYS A 229 -36.59 -12.43 -15.06
CA LYS A 229 -35.82 -13.43 -15.77
C LYS A 229 -34.70 -14.04 -14.91
N ALA A 230 -34.04 -13.25 -14.06
CA ALA A 230 -33.01 -13.77 -13.17
C ALA A 230 -33.57 -14.79 -12.15
N PHE A 231 -34.77 -14.54 -11.61
CA PHE A 231 -35.44 -15.52 -10.74
C PHE A 231 -35.74 -16.83 -11.48
N GLU A 232 -36.16 -16.76 -12.74
CA GLU A 232 -36.43 -17.95 -13.56
C GLU A 232 -35.16 -18.71 -13.98
N VAL A 233 -34.05 -18.00 -14.22
CA VAL A 233 -32.78 -18.60 -14.66
C VAL A 233 -32.03 -19.24 -13.48
N PHE A 234 -32.10 -18.63 -12.29
CA PHE A 234 -31.36 -19.05 -11.10
C PHE A 234 -32.22 -19.71 -10.02
N GLU A 235 -33.41 -20.18 -10.36
CA GLU A 235 -34.33 -20.88 -9.43
C GLU A 235 -33.64 -21.99 -8.63
N ASN A 236 -32.78 -22.77 -9.29
CA ASN A 236 -32.02 -23.88 -8.68
C ASN A 236 -30.61 -23.47 -8.17
N HIS A 237 -30.26 -22.19 -8.26
CA HIS A 237 -28.96 -21.65 -7.87
C HIS A 237 -29.14 -20.41 -6.97
N PRO A 238 -29.70 -20.57 -5.76
CA PRO A 238 -30.03 -19.44 -4.88
C PRO A 238 -28.81 -18.58 -4.56
N LYS A 239 -27.63 -19.18 -4.43
CA LYS A 239 -26.37 -18.45 -4.22
C LYS A 239 -26.08 -17.41 -5.31
N ILE A 240 -26.22 -17.80 -6.57
CA ILE A 240 -25.99 -16.91 -7.72
C ILE A 240 -27.09 -15.86 -7.82
N LEU A 241 -28.32 -16.21 -7.44
CA LEU A 241 -29.42 -15.25 -7.38
C LEU A 241 -29.19 -14.19 -6.30
N VAL A 242 -28.74 -14.56 -5.10
CA VAL A 242 -28.39 -13.57 -4.06
C VAL A 242 -27.25 -12.68 -4.52
N ASP A 243 -26.20 -13.25 -5.13
CA ASP A 243 -25.09 -12.49 -5.71
C ASP A 243 -25.57 -11.54 -6.84
N PHE A 244 -26.51 -11.97 -7.68
CA PHE A 244 -27.16 -11.10 -8.67
C PHE A 244 -27.84 -9.92 -7.97
N LEU A 245 -28.67 -10.19 -6.95
CA LEU A 245 -29.41 -9.18 -6.19
C LEU A 245 -28.49 -8.19 -5.45
N ALA A 246 -27.32 -8.65 -4.98
CA ALA A 246 -26.32 -7.79 -4.35
C ALA A 246 -25.65 -6.83 -5.34
N ASN A 247 -25.60 -7.18 -6.63
CA ASN A 247 -24.95 -6.40 -7.68
C ASN A 247 -25.90 -5.48 -8.48
N LEU A 248 -27.16 -5.36 -8.07
CA LEU A 248 -28.13 -4.51 -8.76
C LEU A 248 -28.17 -3.08 -8.23
N ASP A 249 -28.20 -2.13 -9.16
CA ASP A 249 -28.65 -0.77 -8.91
C ASP A 249 -30.18 -0.73 -9.10
N TYR A 250 -30.94 -1.02 -8.03
CA TYR A 250 -32.40 -1.13 -8.09
C TYR A 250 -33.04 0.15 -8.65
N GLN A 251 -33.78 0.01 -9.76
CA GLN A 251 -34.48 1.11 -10.42
C GLN A 251 -35.83 1.44 -9.79
N ASN A 252 -36.38 0.54 -8.98
CA ASN A 252 -37.66 0.73 -8.28
C ASN A 252 -37.65 0.05 -6.90
N ASP A 253 -38.47 0.56 -5.98
CA ASP A 253 -38.55 0.02 -4.60
C ASP A 253 -39.23 -1.36 -4.56
N GLU A 254 -40.11 -1.70 -5.51
CA GLU A 254 -40.80 -3.01 -5.55
C GLU A 254 -39.81 -4.17 -5.71
N HIS A 255 -38.85 -4.03 -6.62
CA HIS A 255 -37.79 -5.00 -6.85
C HIS A 255 -36.87 -5.11 -5.63
N LEU A 256 -36.58 -3.99 -4.96
CA LEU A 256 -35.79 -3.99 -3.74
C LEU A 256 -36.50 -4.76 -2.62
N GLN A 257 -37.80 -4.52 -2.42
CA GLN A 257 -38.59 -5.26 -1.43
C GLN A 257 -38.68 -6.75 -1.77
N THR A 258 -38.80 -7.08 -3.05
CA THR A 258 -38.80 -8.48 -3.52
C THR A 258 -37.47 -9.16 -3.24
N ALA A 259 -36.35 -8.45 -3.46
CA ALA A 259 -35.02 -8.95 -3.17
C ALA A 259 -34.79 -9.18 -1.66
N ILE A 260 -35.21 -8.22 -0.82
CA ILE A 260 -35.13 -8.35 0.65
C ILE A 260 -35.93 -9.57 1.11
N ALA A 261 -37.18 -9.71 0.68
CA ALA A 261 -38.03 -10.83 1.06
C ALA A 261 -37.45 -12.19 0.59
N PHE A 262 -36.84 -12.24 -0.59
CA PHE A 262 -36.17 -13.44 -1.07
C PHE A 262 -34.96 -13.81 -0.21
N VAL A 263 -34.08 -12.85 0.07
CA VAL A 263 -32.88 -13.07 0.89
C VAL A 263 -33.27 -13.56 2.29
N GLU A 264 -34.22 -12.90 2.96
CA GLU A 264 -34.72 -13.30 4.27
C GLU A 264 -35.31 -14.72 4.28
N ASN A 265 -36.00 -15.12 3.21
CA ASN A 265 -36.52 -16.48 3.07
C ASN A 265 -35.40 -17.53 2.96
N ILE A 266 -34.32 -17.19 2.25
CA ILE A 266 -33.13 -18.05 2.12
C ILE A 266 -32.41 -18.17 3.47
N GLU A 267 -32.31 -17.09 4.25
CA GLU A 267 -31.74 -17.12 5.60
C GLU A 267 -32.48 -18.11 6.52
N LEU A 268 -33.83 -18.09 6.49
CA LEU A 268 -34.66 -18.97 7.31
C LEU A 268 -34.51 -20.46 6.98
N LYS A 269 -34.08 -20.78 5.76
CA LYS A 269 -33.90 -22.15 5.28
C LYS A 269 -32.50 -22.72 5.56
N ASP A 270 -31.63 -21.94 6.22
CA ASP A 270 -30.25 -22.30 6.56
C ASP A 270 -29.42 -22.78 5.35
N ASN A 271 -29.60 -22.11 4.22
CA ASN A 271 -28.81 -22.38 3.01
C ASN A 271 -27.40 -21.74 3.14
N LEU A 272 -26.37 -22.42 2.63
CA LEU A 272 -24.93 -22.06 2.64
C LEU A 272 -24.54 -20.77 1.86
N CYS A 273 -25.39 -19.73 1.83
CA CYS A 273 -25.20 -18.49 1.06
C CYS A 273 -24.69 -17.31 1.90
N GLY A 274 -24.05 -17.59 3.05
CA GLY A 274 -23.71 -16.56 4.04
C GLY A 274 -22.88 -15.40 3.49
N SER A 275 -21.87 -15.67 2.67
CA SER A 275 -21.04 -14.62 2.05
C SER A 275 -21.84 -13.68 1.14
N GLU A 276 -22.71 -14.23 0.29
CA GLU A 276 -23.52 -13.44 -0.65
C GLU A 276 -24.59 -12.65 0.07
N ILE A 277 -25.13 -13.18 1.17
CA ILE A 277 -26.08 -12.46 2.03
C ILE A 277 -25.42 -11.26 2.70
N VAL A 278 -24.19 -11.42 3.22
CA VAL A 278 -23.44 -10.30 3.80
C VAL A 278 -23.14 -9.23 2.73
N LEU A 279 -22.77 -9.64 1.51
CA LEU A 279 -22.59 -8.72 0.37
C LEU A 279 -23.88 -7.97 0.02
N PHE A 280 -25.03 -8.67 0.00
CA PHE A 280 -26.33 -8.05 -0.23
C PHE A 280 -26.64 -6.97 0.83
N TYR A 281 -26.39 -7.27 2.11
CA TYR A 281 -26.57 -6.30 3.19
C TYR A 281 -25.61 -5.12 3.12
N SER A 282 -24.35 -5.34 2.72
CA SER A 282 -23.39 -4.26 2.41
C SER A 282 -23.97 -3.30 1.38
N LYS A 283 -24.51 -3.83 0.27
CA LYS A 283 -25.15 -3.01 -0.77
C LYS A 283 -26.38 -2.27 -0.26
N LEU A 284 -27.20 -2.92 0.56
CA LEU A 284 -28.40 -2.31 1.13
C LEU A 284 -28.05 -1.10 2.03
N LEU A 285 -26.94 -1.17 2.79
CA LEU A 285 -26.42 -0.03 3.56
C LEU A 285 -26.03 1.14 2.66
N GLU A 286 -25.36 0.88 1.52
CA GLU A 286 -25.00 1.94 0.57
C GLU A 286 -26.25 2.65 0.01
N MET A 287 -27.26 1.88 -0.36
CA MET A 287 -28.46 2.40 -1.03
C MET A 287 -29.40 3.16 -0.09
N LYS A 288 -29.52 2.71 1.16
CA LYS A 288 -30.42 3.32 2.16
C LYS A 288 -29.62 3.93 3.31
N ALA A 289 -28.53 4.62 3.00
CA ALA A 289 -27.58 5.10 4.00
C ALA A 289 -28.18 6.07 5.05
N ASN A 290 -29.27 6.76 4.72
CA ASN A 290 -29.96 7.70 5.60
C ASN A 290 -31.05 7.03 6.49
N SER A 291 -31.30 5.73 6.33
CA SER A 291 -32.32 5.02 7.10
C SER A 291 -31.70 4.37 8.33
N GLU A 292 -32.01 4.93 9.50
CA GLU A 292 -31.52 4.43 10.78
C GLU A 292 -32.01 3.00 11.07
N ASP A 293 -33.25 2.67 10.69
CA ASP A 293 -33.82 1.33 10.84
C ASP A 293 -33.08 0.28 10.00
N VAL A 294 -32.76 0.61 8.74
CA VAL A 294 -32.00 -0.28 7.86
C VAL A 294 -30.58 -0.45 8.37
N LYS A 295 -29.94 0.63 8.82
CA LYS A 295 -28.60 0.59 9.42
C LYS A 295 -28.56 -0.36 10.62
N ASN A 296 -29.46 -0.17 11.59
CA ASN A 296 -29.48 -0.96 12.82
C ASN A 296 -29.74 -2.45 12.51
N LYS A 297 -30.73 -2.73 11.66
CA LYS A 297 -31.05 -4.10 11.23
C LYS A 297 -29.86 -4.80 10.58
N ILE A 298 -29.09 -4.10 9.74
CA ILE A 298 -27.96 -4.71 9.04
C ILE A 298 -26.78 -4.94 9.98
N PHE A 299 -26.43 -3.99 10.85
CA PHE A 299 -25.36 -4.21 11.82
C PHE A 299 -25.74 -5.32 12.81
N GLU A 300 -27.00 -5.41 13.24
CA GLU A 300 -27.52 -6.56 14.01
C GLU A 300 -27.29 -7.88 13.25
N LYS A 301 -27.60 -7.93 11.95
CA LYS A 301 -27.32 -9.10 11.10
C LYS A 301 -25.83 -9.41 11.05
N PHE A 302 -24.95 -8.42 10.90
CA PHE A 302 -23.51 -8.66 10.93
C PHE A 302 -23.07 -9.26 12.27
N TYR A 303 -23.60 -8.78 13.41
CA TYR A 303 -23.32 -9.40 14.71
C TYR A 303 -23.83 -10.85 14.76
N GLU A 304 -25.06 -11.11 14.34
CA GLU A 304 -25.64 -12.46 14.28
C GLU A 304 -24.79 -13.43 13.44
N TYR A 305 -24.38 -13.02 12.24
CA TYR A 305 -23.56 -13.83 11.35
C TYR A 305 -22.15 -14.05 11.90
N TYR A 306 -21.58 -13.05 12.57
CA TYR A 306 -20.25 -13.17 13.15
C TYR A 306 -20.22 -14.15 14.35
N GLU A 307 -21.34 -14.34 15.06
CA GLU A 307 -21.48 -15.35 16.12
C GLU A 307 -21.52 -16.80 15.60
N LYS A 308 -21.89 -17.05 14.33
CA LYS A 308 -22.02 -18.41 13.77
C LYS A 308 -20.70 -19.18 13.60
N GLU A 309 -19.57 -18.58 13.95
CA GLU A 309 -18.21 -19.15 13.90
C GLU A 309 -17.72 -19.64 12.53
N ASP A 310 -18.39 -19.30 11.44
CA ASP A 310 -17.92 -19.56 10.07
C ASP A 310 -16.81 -18.55 9.70
N GLU A 311 -15.58 -19.05 9.54
CA GLU A 311 -14.41 -18.23 9.20
C GLU A 311 -14.53 -17.52 7.85
N ASN A 312 -15.22 -18.12 6.88
CA ASN A 312 -15.43 -17.52 5.57
C ASN A 312 -16.40 -16.33 5.69
N ILE A 313 -17.51 -16.49 6.40
CA ILE A 313 -18.47 -15.40 6.64
C ILE A 313 -17.81 -14.28 7.45
N ARG A 314 -17.05 -14.60 8.50
CA ARG A 314 -16.29 -13.61 9.28
C ARG A 314 -15.29 -12.85 8.41
N GLY A 315 -14.54 -13.57 7.57
CA GLY A 315 -13.60 -12.96 6.64
C GLY A 315 -14.26 -12.00 5.65
N TRP A 316 -15.46 -12.33 5.17
CA TRP A 316 -16.26 -11.43 4.33
C TRP A 316 -16.75 -10.20 5.08
N ILE A 317 -17.26 -10.36 6.31
CA ILE A 317 -17.68 -9.22 7.16
C ILE A 317 -16.49 -8.30 7.41
N ASP A 318 -15.34 -8.84 7.78
CA ASP A 318 -14.10 -8.08 7.96
C ASP A 318 -13.72 -7.34 6.66
N HIS A 319 -13.73 -8.03 5.52
CA HIS A 319 -13.43 -7.41 4.22
C HIS A 319 -14.35 -6.22 3.92
N ILE A 320 -15.66 -6.39 4.10
CA ILE A 320 -16.69 -5.41 3.82
C ILE A 320 -16.54 -4.18 4.73
N LEU A 321 -16.36 -4.38 6.03
CA LEU A 321 -16.18 -3.30 7.00
C LEU A 321 -14.89 -2.50 6.76
N ILE A 322 -13.85 -3.14 6.23
CA ILE A 322 -12.54 -2.52 5.99
C ILE A 322 -12.50 -1.78 4.64
N TYR A 323 -13.00 -2.39 3.57
CA TYR A 323 -12.73 -1.93 2.19
C TYR A 323 -13.95 -1.42 1.43
N GLU A 324 -15.16 -1.89 1.73
CA GLU A 324 -16.37 -1.57 0.93
C GLU A 324 -17.18 -0.43 1.55
N ILE A 325 -17.56 -0.55 2.82
CA ILE A 325 -18.42 0.44 3.48
C ILE A 325 -17.59 1.68 3.80
N GLU A 326 -17.95 2.84 3.27
CA GLU A 326 -17.23 4.10 3.54
C GLU A 326 -17.78 4.89 4.75
N ASN A 327 -19.07 4.79 5.04
CA ASN A 327 -19.76 5.55 6.09
C ASN A 327 -19.88 4.74 7.40
N PHE A 328 -20.71 5.21 8.35
CA PHE A 328 -21.02 4.50 9.61
C PHE A 328 -19.80 4.25 10.50
N GLU A 329 -18.92 5.24 10.60
CA GLU A 329 -17.64 5.09 11.30
C GLU A 329 -17.80 4.71 12.78
N PHE A 330 -18.87 5.17 13.43
CA PHE A 330 -19.18 4.82 14.81
C PHE A 330 -19.51 3.33 14.94
N GLU A 331 -20.44 2.85 14.11
CA GLU A 331 -20.91 1.46 14.12
C GLU A 331 -19.78 0.51 13.73
N ARG A 332 -18.99 0.85 12.70
CA ARG A 332 -17.78 0.08 12.36
C ARG A 332 -16.77 0.08 13.51
N TYR A 333 -16.58 1.21 14.19
CA TYR A 333 -15.64 1.27 15.31
C TYR A 333 -16.09 0.41 16.50
N ASP A 334 -17.39 0.39 16.81
CA ASP A 334 -17.95 -0.50 17.83
C ASP A 334 -17.81 -1.97 17.42
N PHE A 335 -18.03 -2.27 16.14
CA PHE A 335 -17.85 -3.61 15.58
C PHE A 335 -16.38 -4.08 15.68
N LEU A 336 -15.40 -3.19 15.51
CA LEU A 336 -13.98 -3.50 15.72
C LEU A 336 -13.72 -4.00 17.14
N HIS A 337 -14.27 -3.34 18.17
CA HIS A 337 -14.12 -3.80 19.55
C HIS A 337 -14.73 -5.18 19.75
N TYR A 338 -15.87 -5.44 19.12
CA TYR A 338 -16.50 -6.75 19.14
C TYR A 338 -15.62 -7.81 18.45
N ILE A 339 -15.07 -7.54 17.27
CA ILE A 339 -14.14 -8.44 16.56
C ILE A 339 -12.93 -8.76 17.43
N LEU A 340 -12.29 -7.74 18.02
CA LEU A 340 -11.12 -7.90 18.88
C LEU A 340 -11.45 -8.72 20.13
N ASN A 341 -12.63 -8.53 20.71
CA ASN A 341 -13.07 -9.29 21.87
C ASN A 341 -13.35 -10.75 21.54
N LYS A 342 -13.96 -11.04 20.39
CA LYS A 342 -14.36 -12.39 19.98
C LYS A 342 -13.19 -13.21 19.43
N THR A 343 -12.46 -12.68 18.46
CA THR A 343 -11.42 -13.43 17.73
C THR A 343 -10.04 -13.35 18.39
N LYS A 344 -9.81 -12.34 19.23
CA LYS A 344 -8.48 -11.96 19.71
C LYS A 344 -7.46 -11.64 18.60
N ASN A 345 -7.90 -11.51 17.35
CA ASN A 345 -7.04 -11.20 16.22
C ASN A 345 -6.73 -9.70 16.17
N ILE A 346 -5.66 -9.28 16.84
CA ILE A 346 -5.23 -7.88 16.87
C ILE A 346 -4.70 -7.36 15.53
N ARG A 347 -4.35 -8.24 14.58
CA ARG A 347 -3.78 -7.83 13.28
C ARG A 347 -4.79 -7.07 12.42
N ILE A 348 -6.08 -7.24 12.67
CA ILE A 348 -7.13 -6.53 11.94
C ILE A 348 -6.97 -5.00 12.04
N ILE A 349 -6.42 -4.49 13.15
CA ILE A 349 -6.17 -3.07 13.41
C ILE A 349 -5.30 -2.44 12.30
N GLU A 350 -4.37 -3.21 11.71
CA GLU A 350 -3.46 -2.73 10.66
C GLU A 350 -4.21 -2.08 9.50
N ARG A 351 -5.36 -2.64 9.11
CA ARG A 351 -6.08 -2.20 7.91
C ARG A 351 -7.44 -1.60 8.20
N TYR A 352 -7.98 -1.79 9.42
CA TYR A 352 -9.36 -1.43 9.74
C TYR A 352 -9.74 0.03 9.47
N PHE A 353 -8.78 0.94 9.61
CA PHE A 353 -9.01 2.37 9.40
C PHE A 353 -8.87 2.83 7.94
N TYR A 354 -8.76 1.92 6.97
CA TYR A 354 -8.52 2.24 5.55
C TYR A 354 -9.58 3.19 4.95
N LYS A 355 -10.87 2.95 5.23
CA LYS A 355 -11.99 3.78 4.75
C LYS A 355 -12.50 4.78 5.80
N PHE A 356 -11.78 5.00 6.90
CA PHE A 356 -12.13 6.04 7.87
C PHE A 356 -11.66 7.42 7.37
N LYS A 357 -12.50 8.43 7.56
CA LYS A 357 -12.30 9.86 7.32
C LYS A 357 -11.98 10.61 8.61
N ASP A 358 -12.63 10.25 9.73
CA ASP A 358 -12.38 10.87 11.03
C ASP A 358 -11.25 10.15 11.81
N PRO A 359 -10.11 10.81 12.08
CA PRO A 359 -9.01 10.20 12.81
C PRO A 359 -9.34 9.90 14.28
N LYS A 360 -10.42 10.46 14.86
CA LYS A 360 -10.71 10.33 16.30
C LYS A 360 -10.78 8.88 16.78
N TYR A 361 -11.34 7.97 15.96
CA TYR A 361 -11.53 6.56 16.29
C TYR A 361 -10.19 5.83 16.39
N TYR A 362 -9.29 6.12 15.46
CA TYR A 362 -7.92 5.60 15.46
C TYR A 362 -7.16 6.08 16.70
N PHE A 363 -7.20 7.39 16.99
CA PHE A 363 -6.50 7.94 18.15
C PHE A 363 -7.08 7.45 19.47
N HIS A 364 -8.39 7.24 19.55
CA HIS A 364 -9.03 6.64 20.72
C HIS A 364 -8.55 5.20 20.95
N LEU A 365 -8.53 4.35 19.91
CA LEU A 365 -8.00 2.98 20.03
C LEU A 365 -6.52 2.96 20.40
N PHE A 366 -5.71 3.85 19.80
CA PHE A 366 -4.30 3.98 20.12
C PHE A 366 -4.11 4.35 21.59
N GLN A 367 -4.82 5.36 22.09
CA GLN A 367 -4.75 5.78 23.50
C GLN A 367 -5.15 4.65 24.46
N LEU A 368 -6.23 3.93 24.16
CA LEU A 368 -6.68 2.78 24.95
C LEU A 368 -5.64 1.66 24.99
N THR A 369 -4.98 1.38 23.86
CA THR A 369 -3.97 0.32 23.77
C THR A 369 -2.67 0.75 24.45
N TYR A 370 -2.23 1.97 24.19
CA TYR A 370 -0.96 2.51 24.68
C TYR A 370 -1.00 2.78 26.18
N SER A 371 -2.15 3.19 26.74
CA SER A 371 -2.29 3.35 28.20
C SER A 371 -2.15 2.04 28.97
N LYS A 372 -2.53 0.92 28.35
CA LYS A 372 -2.48 -0.41 28.98
C LYS A 372 -1.15 -1.13 28.78
N THR A 373 -0.52 -0.93 27.62
CA THR A 373 0.68 -1.70 27.22
C THR A 373 1.95 -0.86 27.13
N GLU A 374 1.82 0.47 27.16
CA GLU A 374 2.93 1.42 27.18
C GLU A 374 3.95 1.12 26.06
N PHE A 375 5.23 1.01 26.41
CA PHE A 375 6.33 0.68 25.48
C PHE A 375 6.20 -0.72 24.83
N ARG A 376 5.36 -1.61 25.37
CA ARG A 376 5.09 -2.93 24.78
C ARG A 376 4.00 -2.89 23.70
N THR A 377 3.40 -1.72 23.44
CA THR A 377 2.43 -1.55 22.35
C THR A 377 3.07 -1.95 21.03
N ASN A 378 2.44 -2.87 20.29
CA ASN A 378 2.89 -3.19 18.94
C ASN A 378 2.53 -2.04 17.97
N LEU A 379 3.46 -1.11 17.78
CA LEU A 379 3.28 0.07 16.93
C LEU A 379 3.06 -0.28 15.45
N SER A 380 3.48 -1.47 14.98
CA SER A 380 3.27 -1.87 13.58
C SER A 380 1.79 -1.91 13.19
N LEU A 381 0.91 -2.27 14.15
CA LEU A 381 -0.54 -2.31 13.98
C LEU A 381 -1.15 -0.95 13.63
N PHE A 382 -0.47 0.13 13.99
CA PHE A 382 -0.98 1.50 13.89
C PHE A 382 -0.37 2.27 12.71
N LYS A 383 0.67 1.73 12.08
CA LYS A 383 1.47 2.43 11.06
C LYS A 383 0.67 2.83 9.82
N TYR A 384 -0.16 1.93 9.32
CA TYR A 384 -0.93 2.19 8.13
C TYR A 384 -2.04 3.22 8.38
N GLY A 385 -2.75 3.08 9.51
CA GLY A 385 -3.78 4.03 9.94
C GLY A 385 -3.26 5.47 10.05
N ILE A 386 -2.16 5.71 10.79
CA ILE A 386 -1.61 7.07 10.91
C ILE A 386 -1.15 7.65 9.57
N THR A 387 -0.55 6.80 8.71
CA THR A 387 -0.09 7.23 7.38
C THR A 387 -1.26 7.60 6.49
N HIS A 388 -2.36 6.85 6.56
CA HIS A 388 -3.60 7.15 5.86
C HIS A 388 -4.17 8.50 6.29
N PHE A 389 -4.41 8.71 7.58
CA PHE A 389 -5.00 9.95 8.07
C PHE A 389 -4.10 11.17 7.88
N TRP A 390 -2.77 11.00 7.93
CA TRP A 390 -1.86 12.08 7.58
C TRP A 390 -2.01 12.55 6.13
N LYS A 391 -2.32 11.62 5.20
CA LYS A 391 -2.56 11.93 3.78
C LYS A 391 -3.94 12.50 3.53
N THR A 392 -4.98 11.97 4.18
CA THR A 392 -6.37 12.31 3.89
C THR A 392 -6.92 13.46 4.73
N ASN A 393 -6.52 13.57 6.00
CA ASN A 393 -6.99 14.59 6.94
C ASN A 393 -5.84 15.08 7.85
N LYS A 394 -4.85 15.75 7.25
CA LYS A 394 -3.65 16.21 7.95
C LYS A 394 -3.96 17.09 9.17
N VAL A 395 -4.89 18.03 9.03
CA VAL A 395 -5.17 19.06 10.05
C VAL A 395 -5.69 18.44 11.35
N GLU A 396 -6.73 17.60 11.29
CA GLU A 396 -7.26 16.96 12.51
C GLU A 396 -6.29 15.90 13.04
N THR A 397 -5.57 15.19 12.16
CA THR A 397 -4.53 14.23 12.58
C THR A 397 -3.44 14.92 13.40
N GLU A 398 -2.91 16.04 12.90
CA GLU A 398 -1.89 16.83 13.60
C GLU A 398 -2.40 17.31 14.96
N LYS A 399 -3.64 17.81 15.04
CA LYS A 399 -4.27 18.23 16.29
C LYS A 399 -4.36 17.09 17.31
N HIS A 400 -4.69 15.87 16.89
CA HIS A 400 -4.70 14.70 17.76
C HIS A 400 -3.30 14.30 18.24
N ILE A 401 -2.28 14.34 17.36
CA ILE A 401 -0.87 14.11 17.74
C ILE A 401 -0.42 15.15 18.77
N LEU A 402 -0.68 16.43 18.53
CA LEU A 402 -0.30 17.52 19.43
C LEU A 402 -1.01 17.39 20.79
N LYS A 403 -2.27 16.93 20.81
CA LYS A 403 -3.00 16.63 22.06
C LYS A 403 -2.33 15.50 22.86
N LEU A 404 -1.79 14.48 22.20
CA LEU A 404 -0.99 13.43 22.85
C LEU A 404 0.33 13.99 23.40
N LEU A 405 1.06 14.75 22.58
CA LEU A 405 2.35 15.35 22.96
C LEU A 405 2.24 16.36 24.11
N ALA A 406 1.11 17.08 24.23
CA ALA A 406 0.84 18.05 25.30
C ALA A 406 0.17 17.44 26.54
N ASN A 407 -0.08 16.12 26.54
CA ASN A 407 -0.83 15.46 27.59
C ASN A 407 -0.14 15.56 28.96
N GLU A 408 -0.92 15.50 30.03
CA GLU A 408 -0.41 15.53 31.40
C GLU A 408 0.41 14.26 31.68
N SER A 409 -0.07 13.11 31.23
CA SER A 409 0.60 11.83 31.36
C SER A 409 1.82 11.75 30.45
N ILE A 410 3.00 11.54 31.05
CA ILE A 410 4.26 11.27 30.33
C ILE A 410 4.11 10.10 29.35
N ILE A 411 3.45 9.02 29.77
CA ILE A 411 3.23 7.84 28.92
C ILE A 411 2.53 8.23 27.63
N MET A 412 1.46 9.02 27.70
CA MET A 412 0.73 9.49 26.52
C MET A 412 1.59 10.38 25.61
N ARG A 413 2.44 11.23 26.20
CA ARG A 413 3.37 12.07 25.43
C ARG A 413 4.37 11.21 24.65
N VAL A 414 4.93 10.18 25.29
CA VAL A 414 5.81 9.21 24.62
C VAL A 414 5.07 8.45 23.52
N GLY A 415 3.79 8.09 23.73
CA GLY A 415 2.94 7.55 22.66
C GLY A 415 2.82 8.50 21.47
N GLY A 416 2.67 9.80 21.72
CA GLY A 416 2.72 10.84 20.67
C GLY A 416 4.07 10.89 19.93
N ILE A 417 5.19 10.73 20.64
CA ILE A 417 6.54 10.62 20.05
C ILE A 417 6.64 9.41 19.13
N HIS A 418 6.17 8.25 19.56
CA HIS A 418 6.17 7.06 18.71
C HIS A 418 5.37 7.28 17.42
N LEU A 419 4.19 7.92 17.49
CA LEU A 419 3.39 8.22 16.31
C LEU A 419 4.12 9.14 15.32
N ILE A 420 4.78 10.21 15.79
CA ILE A 420 5.54 11.10 14.87
C ILE A 420 6.72 10.38 14.23
N LEU A 421 7.39 9.48 14.95
CA LEU A 421 8.56 8.75 14.45
C LEU A 421 8.19 7.62 13.48
N MET A 422 6.98 7.06 13.55
CA MET A 422 6.53 5.98 12.66
C MET A 422 6.47 6.37 11.18
N GLY A 423 6.32 7.66 10.87
CA GLY A 423 6.30 8.19 9.50
C GLY A 423 7.08 9.50 9.30
N VAL A 424 7.84 9.94 10.32
CA VAL A 424 8.54 11.24 10.38
C VAL A 424 7.59 12.38 9.98
N PHE A 425 6.46 12.48 10.67
CA PHE A 425 5.43 13.46 10.35
C PHE A 425 5.85 14.87 10.79
N PRO A 426 5.95 15.86 9.88
CA PRO A 426 6.38 17.22 10.20
C PRO A 426 5.25 18.00 10.89
N VAL A 427 4.98 17.69 12.16
CA VAL A 427 4.04 18.43 13.01
C VAL A 427 4.59 19.79 13.42
N ASN A 428 3.72 20.80 13.47
CA ASN A 428 4.03 22.12 13.99
C ASN A 428 3.74 22.17 15.50
N VAL A 429 4.78 22.00 16.31
CA VAL A 429 4.65 21.98 17.78
C VAL A 429 4.26 23.34 18.37
N LEU A 430 4.41 24.42 17.58
CA LEU A 430 4.01 25.78 17.99
C LEU A 430 2.50 26.00 17.94
N SER A 431 1.75 25.12 17.28
CA SER A 431 0.28 25.16 17.23
C SER A 431 -0.38 24.88 18.58
N VAL A 432 0.38 24.42 19.59
CA VAL A 432 -0.15 24.23 20.94
C VAL A 432 -0.21 25.56 21.67
N ASP A 433 -1.43 25.99 21.98
CA ASP A 433 -1.68 27.32 22.51
C ASP A 433 -1.28 27.54 23.97
N THR A 434 -0.96 26.48 24.72
CA THR A 434 -0.64 26.57 26.14
C THR A 434 0.86 26.49 26.40
N GLU A 435 1.35 27.36 27.29
CA GLU A 435 2.75 27.38 27.73
C GLU A 435 3.15 26.04 28.34
N ILE A 436 2.33 25.52 29.25
CA ILE A 436 2.55 24.23 29.92
C ILE A 436 2.57 23.07 28.92
N GLY A 437 1.73 23.10 27.89
CA GLY A 437 1.70 22.07 26.85
C GLY A 437 3.02 22.01 26.09
N GLN A 438 3.56 23.17 25.69
CA GLN A 438 4.85 23.24 25.01
C GLN A 438 6.02 22.81 25.91
N LEU A 439 6.01 23.18 27.20
CA LEU A 439 7.02 22.72 28.17
C LEU A 439 6.99 21.20 28.36
N ARG A 440 5.79 20.62 28.48
CA ARG A 440 5.58 19.17 28.57
C ARG A 440 6.10 18.42 27.32
N MET A 441 5.97 19.02 26.13
CA MET A 441 6.56 18.47 24.90
C MET A 441 8.08 18.46 24.94
N ILE A 442 8.71 19.57 25.38
CA ILE A 442 10.17 19.65 25.51
C ILE A 442 10.68 18.55 26.44
N GLU A 443 10.04 18.35 27.59
CA GLU A 443 10.39 17.28 28.51
C GLU A 443 10.23 15.89 27.88
N ALA A 444 9.15 15.65 27.14
CA ALA A 444 8.94 14.36 26.50
C ALA A 444 10.03 14.06 25.47
N PHE A 445 10.39 15.04 24.63
CA PHE A 445 11.48 14.88 23.65
C PHE A 445 12.84 14.66 24.34
N GLU A 446 13.12 15.34 25.46
CA GLU A 446 14.34 15.12 26.24
C GLU A 446 14.42 13.70 26.85
N ARG A 447 13.28 13.16 27.26
CA ARG A 447 13.14 11.81 27.85
C ARG A 447 13.07 10.70 26.79
N PHE A 448 13.26 11.00 25.50
CA PHE A 448 13.25 10.00 24.43
C PHE A 448 14.62 9.89 23.73
N PRO A 449 15.58 9.15 24.32
CA PRO A 449 16.96 9.10 23.84
C PRO A 449 17.12 8.32 22.52
N HIS A 450 16.29 7.30 22.26
CA HIS A 450 16.46 6.34 21.17
C HIS A 450 16.47 6.94 19.76
N SER A 451 15.84 8.10 19.56
CA SER A 451 15.75 8.77 18.25
C SER A 451 15.86 10.28 18.40
N ILE A 452 16.71 10.72 19.33
CA ILE A 452 16.83 12.14 19.70
C ILE A 452 17.15 13.03 18.49
N GLU A 453 17.95 12.55 17.53
CA GLU A 453 18.29 13.28 16.29
C GLU A 453 17.05 13.65 15.48
N SER A 454 16.13 12.71 15.33
CA SER A 454 14.84 12.91 14.66
C SER A 454 13.92 13.87 15.44
N LEU A 455 14.15 14.04 16.74
CA LEU A 455 13.40 14.95 17.61
C LEU A 455 13.97 16.38 17.67
N VAL A 456 15.26 16.56 17.35
CA VAL A 456 15.93 17.88 17.32
C VAL A 456 15.18 18.92 16.48
N PRO A 457 14.69 18.61 15.25
CA PRO A 457 13.92 19.57 14.47
C PRO A 457 12.70 20.12 15.21
N PHE A 458 11.97 19.27 15.96
CA PHE A 458 10.81 19.68 16.73
C PHE A 458 11.21 20.52 17.95
N LEU A 459 12.24 20.11 18.69
CA LEU A 459 12.80 20.89 19.81
C LEU A 459 13.23 22.29 19.37
N LEU A 460 13.82 22.40 18.18
CA LEU A 460 14.28 23.66 17.61
C LEU A 460 13.15 24.60 17.20
N GLN A 461 11.94 24.12 16.92
CA GLN A 461 10.80 25.00 16.60
C GLN A 461 10.46 25.91 17.79
N PHE A 462 10.59 25.43 19.02
CA PHE A 462 10.25 26.17 20.25
C PHE A 462 11.04 27.48 20.46
N ARG A 463 12.16 27.69 19.75
CA ARG A 463 12.85 28.98 19.73
C ARG A 463 11.98 30.14 19.24
N ASN A 464 10.97 29.83 18.42
CA ASN A 464 10.00 30.76 17.87
C ASN A 464 8.69 30.83 18.68
N SER A 465 8.60 30.18 19.85
CA SER A 465 7.41 30.22 20.71
C SER A 465 7.03 31.67 21.10
N LYS A 466 5.76 31.90 21.42
CA LYS A 466 5.32 33.17 22.04
C LYS A 466 5.75 33.28 23.51
N TYR A 467 6.06 32.16 24.16
CA TYR A 467 6.39 32.09 25.58
C TYR A 467 7.90 32.15 25.84
N LYS A 468 8.34 33.04 26.72
CA LYS A 468 9.76 33.20 27.06
C LYS A 468 10.34 31.99 27.78
N SER A 469 9.59 31.41 28.73
CA SER A 469 9.94 30.19 29.46
C SER A 469 10.24 29.02 28.51
N VAL A 470 9.37 28.80 27.52
CA VAL A 470 9.52 27.75 26.50
C VAL A 470 10.79 27.95 25.67
N LYS A 471 11.09 29.19 25.26
CA LYS A 471 12.34 29.50 24.53
C LYS A 471 13.58 29.17 25.37
N GLU A 472 13.59 29.57 26.63
CA GLU A 472 14.71 29.32 27.53
C GLU A 472 14.84 27.81 27.81
N GLU A 473 13.75 27.10 28.10
CA GLU A 473 13.81 25.66 28.37
C GLU A 473 14.26 24.86 27.14
N SER A 474 13.81 25.22 25.94
CA SER A 474 14.30 24.61 24.69
C SER A 474 15.81 24.85 24.52
N LYS A 475 16.28 26.09 24.72
CA LYS A 475 17.71 26.44 24.66
C LYS A 475 18.54 25.66 25.68
N LEU A 476 18.06 25.56 26.91
CA LEU A 476 18.71 24.82 27.99
C LEU A 476 18.73 23.32 27.70
N THR A 477 17.62 22.74 27.25
CA THR A 477 17.51 21.31 26.92
C THR A 477 18.46 20.93 25.79
N LEU A 478 18.49 21.69 24.69
CA LEU A 478 19.46 21.49 23.61
C LEU A 478 20.91 21.64 24.11
N GLY A 479 21.16 22.59 25.01
CA GLY A 479 22.45 22.75 25.68
C GLY A 479 22.84 21.53 26.53
N ARG A 480 21.91 20.95 27.30
CA ARG A 480 22.12 19.72 28.08
C ARG A 480 22.45 18.54 27.16
N LEU A 481 21.77 18.41 26.01
CA LEU A 481 22.07 17.34 25.06
C LEU A 481 23.50 17.45 24.49
N ILE A 482 24.02 18.67 24.30
CA ILE A 482 25.43 18.89 23.91
C ILE A 482 26.36 18.61 25.09
N PHE A 483 26.17 19.26 26.24
CA PHE A 483 27.14 19.17 27.34
C PHE A 483 27.16 17.79 28.00
N GLU A 484 25.99 17.18 28.21
CA GLU A 484 25.84 16.04 29.10
C GLU A 484 25.73 14.69 28.40
N ALA A 485 25.11 14.65 27.21
CA ALA A 485 24.66 13.40 26.58
C ALA A 485 25.44 13.03 25.32
N TYR A 486 25.38 13.86 24.26
CA TYR A 486 25.82 13.51 22.90
C TYR A 486 26.94 14.41 22.34
N HIS A 487 27.34 15.44 23.08
CA HIS A 487 28.58 16.20 22.82
C HIS A 487 28.63 16.80 21.41
N LYS A 488 29.77 16.65 20.74
CA LYS A 488 30.04 17.24 19.42
C LYS A 488 29.00 16.81 18.37
N HIS A 489 28.57 15.56 18.39
CA HIS A 489 27.61 15.03 17.43
C HIS A 489 26.27 15.79 17.46
N MET A 490 25.75 16.06 18.67
CA MET A 490 24.53 16.84 18.84
C MET A 490 24.73 18.31 18.49
N TYR A 491 25.90 18.89 18.80
CA TYR A 491 26.23 20.25 18.37
C TYR A 491 26.16 20.38 16.85
N ASP A 492 26.83 19.47 16.12
CA ASP A 492 26.86 19.47 14.66
C ASP A 492 25.43 19.31 14.10
N THR A 493 24.64 18.39 14.68
CA THR A 493 23.24 18.15 14.31
C THR A 493 22.37 19.41 14.46
N ILE A 494 22.50 20.12 15.58
CA ILE A 494 21.75 21.34 15.86
C ILE A 494 22.18 22.48 14.93
N VAL A 495 23.48 22.73 14.80
CA VAL A 495 24.01 23.87 14.03
C VAL A 495 23.66 23.77 12.55
N ASN A 496 23.64 22.54 12.00
CA ASN A 496 23.24 22.28 10.62
C ASN A 496 21.78 22.65 10.31
N GLN A 497 20.92 22.72 11.34
CA GLN A 497 19.50 23.09 11.20
C GLN A 497 19.22 24.58 11.48
N LEU A 498 20.23 25.34 11.91
CA LEU A 498 20.09 26.77 12.24
C LEU A 498 20.47 27.66 11.04
N SER A 499 19.64 28.66 10.78
CA SER A 499 19.83 29.61 9.67
C SER A 499 20.92 30.67 9.95
N ASN A 500 21.09 31.63 9.03
CA ASN A 500 21.98 32.78 9.18
C ASN A 500 21.27 34.02 9.77
N SER A 501 20.06 33.86 10.31
CA SER A 501 19.34 34.94 11.00
C SER A 501 20.08 35.44 12.26
N SER A 502 19.81 36.68 12.69
CA SER A 502 20.45 37.26 13.89
C SER A 502 20.16 36.44 15.16
N ALA A 503 18.93 35.96 15.31
CA ALA A 503 18.54 35.11 16.44
C ALA A 503 19.26 33.75 16.42
N ASP A 504 19.34 33.10 15.26
CA ASP A 504 20.04 31.82 15.11
C ASP A 504 21.56 31.97 15.29
N LYS A 505 22.17 33.10 14.90
CA LYS A 505 23.58 33.41 15.19
C LYS A 505 23.86 33.48 16.69
N ASN A 506 22.96 34.09 17.46
CA ASN A 506 23.09 34.13 18.92
C ASN A 506 22.98 32.74 19.55
N LEU A 507 22.07 31.89 19.06
CA LEU A 507 21.97 30.49 19.48
C LEU A 507 23.22 29.68 19.12
N LYS A 508 23.75 29.82 17.89
CA LYS A 508 25.02 29.19 17.49
C LYS A 508 26.17 29.56 18.42
N LYS A 509 26.28 30.85 18.80
CA LYS A 509 27.28 31.32 19.76
C LYS A 509 27.12 30.68 21.14
N TYR A 510 25.87 30.59 21.63
CA TYR A 510 25.57 29.90 22.89
C TYR A 510 25.99 28.43 22.85
N PHE A 511 25.58 27.66 21.84
CA PHE A 511 25.93 26.24 21.73
C PHE A 511 27.42 26.00 21.52
N THR A 512 28.12 26.90 20.82
CA THR A 512 29.57 26.84 20.67
C THR A 512 30.28 27.01 22.02
N LYS A 513 29.79 27.91 22.88
CA LYS A 513 30.30 28.05 24.25
C LYS A 513 30.05 26.79 25.08
N VAL A 514 28.86 26.18 24.96
CA VAL A 514 28.52 24.93 25.67
C VAL A 514 29.47 23.79 25.28
N LEU A 515 29.75 23.62 23.98
CA LEU A 515 30.72 22.65 23.51
C LEU A 515 32.15 22.97 24.00
N GLY A 516 32.53 24.25 24.01
CA GLY A 516 33.80 24.71 24.57
C GLY A 516 33.97 24.29 26.04
N SER A 517 32.95 24.53 26.86
CA SER A 517 32.97 24.10 28.28
C SER A 517 33.05 22.58 28.46
N TYR A 518 32.45 21.80 27.55
CA TYR A 518 32.63 20.35 27.55
C TYR A 518 34.09 19.95 27.24
N ASN A 519 34.70 20.57 26.23
CA ASN A 519 36.08 20.29 25.85
C ASN A 519 37.06 20.66 26.99
N GLU A 520 36.86 21.81 27.63
CA GLU A 520 37.63 22.22 28.82
C GLU A 520 37.52 21.20 29.96
N MET A 521 36.31 20.67 30.20
CA MET A 521 36.11 19.60 31.19
C MET A 521 36.86 18.32 30.81
N CYS A 522 36.85 17.93 29.54
CA CYS A 522 37.59 16.75 29.07
C CYS A 522 39.10 16.92 29.22
N GLU A 523 39.64 18.09 28.88
CA GLU A 523 41.06 18.41 29.09
C GLU A 523 41.42 18.40 30.59
N PHE A 524 40.56 18.94 31.45
CA PHE A 524 40.76 18.90 32.89
C PHE A 524 40.77 17.47 33.43
N LYS A 525 39.79 16.65 33.06
CA LYS A 525 39.74 15.23 33.46
C LYS A 525 40.93 14.43 32.93
N GLY A 526 41.40 14.72 31.71
CA GLY A 526 42.59 14.10 31.13
C GLY A 526 43.90 14.43 31.87
N LYS A 527 43.94 15.52 32.65
CA LYS A 527 45.09 15.87 33.50
C LYS A 527 45.10 15.11 34.83
N ILE A 528 44.02 14.43 35.19
CA ILE A 528 43.93 13.64 36.42
C ILE A 528 44.42 12.22 36.12
N ASN A 529 45.68 11.94 36.46
CA ASN A 529 46.33 10.64 36.21
C ASN A 529 45.56 9.45 36.80
N ASP A 530 44.96 9.60 37.99
CA ASP A 530 44.18 8.55 38.67
C ASP A 530 42.95 8.06 37.86
N LEU A 531 42.50 8.84 36.88
CA LEU A 531 41.38 8.50 36.00
C LEU A 531 41.84 7.95 34.64
N SER A 532 43.16 7.75 34.45
CA SER A 532 43.72 7.14 33.24
C SER A 532 43.42 5.65 33.21
N PRO A 533 42.62 5.14 32.26
CA PRO A 533 42.34 3.70 32.15
C PRO A 533 43.63 2.90 31.99
N HIS A 534 44.59 3.45 31.25
CA HIS A 534 45.89 2.81 31.04
C HIS A 534 46.66 2.65 32.36
N GLN A 535 46.64 3.62 33.28
CA GLN A 535 47.36 3.49 34.56
C GLN A 535 46.65 2.54 35.52
N ASN A 536 45.31 2.60 35.58
CA ASN A 536 44.51 1.71 36.42
C ASN A 536 44.60 0.25 35.96
N GLU A 537 44.59 -0.01 34.66
CA GLU A 537 44.74 -1.34 34.09
C GLU A 537 46.20 -1.82 34.03
N SER A 538 47.19 -0.92 33.89
CA SER A 538 48.61 -1.31 33.85
C SER A 538 49.00 -2.14 35.06
N SER A 539 48.55 -1.76 36.26
CA SER A 539 48.86 -2.51 37.48
C SER A 539 48.33 -3.96 37.46
N GLN A 540 47.14 -4.17 36.88
CA GLN A 540 46.52 -5.49 36.73
C GLN A 540 47.13 -6.28 35.59
N ILE A 541 47.47 -5.62 34.47
CA ILE A 541 48.18 -6.21 33.33
C ILE A 541 49.59 -6.64 33.76
N ASP A 542 50.30 -5.81 34.51
CA ASP A 542 51.64 -6.09 35.06
C ASP A 542 51.59 -7.19 36.12
N LEU A 543 50.52 -7.24 36.93
CA LEU A 543 50.30 -8.35 37.87
C LEU A 543 50.04 -9.65 37.12
N TYR A 544 49.21 -9.61 36.08
CA TYR A 544 48.92 -10.76 35.23
C TYR A 544 50.20 -11.30 34.58
N TYR A 545 51.00 -10.46 33.93
CA TYR A 545 52.27 -10.88 33.32
C TYR A 545 53.25 -11.41 34.36
N ARG A 546 53.32 -10.80 35.55
CA ARG A 546 54.14 -11.32 36.65
C ARG A 546 53.70 -12.72 37.09
N LEU A 547 52.40 -12.95 37.28
CA LEU A 547 51.86 -14.26 37.65
C LEU A 547 52.07 -15.30 36.55
N GLU A 548 51.95 -14.91 35.28
CA GLU A 548 52.27 -15.76 34.13
C GLU A 548 53.75 -16.17 34.13
N HIS A 549 54.66 -15.21 34.34
CA HIS A 549 56.10 -15.47 34.44
C HIS A 549 56.45 -16.34 35.65
N GLU A 550 55.87 -16.07 36.83
CA GLU A 550 56.08 -16.86 38.03
C GLU A 550 55.57 -18.30 37.85
N SER A 551 54.40 -18.47 37.25
CA SER A 551 53.85 -19.79 36.93
C SER A 551 54.75 -20.55 35.97
N ARG A 552 55.26 -19.89 34.90
CA ARG A 552 56.22 -20.50 33.97
C ARG A 552 57.55 -20.84 34.63
N ALA A 553 58.03 -20.01 35.55
CA ALA A 553 59.26 -20.25 36.30
C ALA A 553 59.11 -21.47 37.23
N LYS A 554 58.03 -21.55 38.01
CA LYS A 554 57.69 -22.72 38.84
C LYS A 554 57.58 -23.99 38.00
N MET A 555 56.92 -23.91 36.85
CA MET A 555 56.81 -25.02 35.91
C MET A 555 58.17 -25.49 35.40
N MET A 556 59.10 -24.56 35.12
CA MET A 556 60.48 -24.90 34.71
C MET A 556 61.33 -25.46 35.86
N GLU A 557 61.11 -25.02 37.09
CA GLU A 557 61.73 -25.61 38.28
C GLU A 557 61.22 -27.04 38.52
N GLU A 558 59.92 -27.29 38.42
CA GLU A 558 59.33 -28.64 38.53
C GLU A 558 59.92 -29.62 37.49
N ILE A 559 60.11 -29.15 36.24
CA ILE A 559 60.79 -29.91 35.18
C ILE A 559 62.25 -30.20 35.56
N LYS A 560 62.98 -29.21 36.11
CA LYS A 560 64.38 -29.39 36.54
C LYS A 560 64.51 -30.33 37.74
N GLU A 561 63.53 -30.35 38.63
CA GLU A 561 63.46 -31.27 39.79
C GLU A 561 63.02 -32.70 39.41
N GLY A 562 62.73 -32.97 38.13
CA GLY A 562 62.34 -34.29 37.64
C GLY A 562 60.91 -34.70 37.99
N LYS A 563 60.06 -33.76 38.42
CA LYS A 563 58.63 -33.97 38.65
C LYS A 563 57.87 -33.69 37.35
N GLY A 564 57.86 -34.66 36.44
CA GLY A 564 57.16 -34.59 35.15
C GLY A 564 58.09 -34.49 33.94
N THR A 565 57.58 -34.82 32.76
CA THR A 565 58.36 -34.74 31.50
C THR A 565 58.16 -33.38 30.80
N PHE A 566 59.21 -32.87 30.13
CA PHE A 566 59.16 -31.61 29.35
C PHE A 566 57.91 -31.52 28.44
N LEU A 567 57.50 -32.66 27.86
CA LEU A 567 56.31 -32.81 27.01
C LEU A 567 54.98 -32.60 27.75
N GLU A 568 54.84 -33.07 29.00
CA GLU A 568 53.63 -32.89 29.82
C GLU A 568 53.38 -31.42 30.19
N HIS A 569 54.45 -30.63 30.30
CA HIS A 569 54.37 -29.20 30.64
C HIS A 569 54.26 -28.29 29.41
N THR A 570 54.89 -28.62 28.28
CA THR A 570 54.65 -27.90 27.01
C THR A 570 53.24 -28.13 26.44
N GLY A 571 52.60 -29.26 26.77
CA GLY A 571 51.20 -29.55 26.38
C GLY A 571 50.14 -28.77 27.16
N LYS A 572 50.51 -28.13 28.28
CA LYS A 572 49.64 -27.22 29.06
C LYS A 572 49.84 -25.74 28.68
N THR A 573 50.13 -25.45 27.41
CA THR A 573 49.93 -24.10 26.89
C THR A 573 48.49 -23.69 27.14
N THR A 574 48.27 -22.75 28.06
CA THR A 574 47.01 -21.99 28.12
C THR A 574 46.96 -21.18 26.82
N VAL A 575 46.32 -21.75 25.79
CA VAL A 575 45.99 -21.00 24.59
C VAL A 575 44.92 -20.00 25.00
N ILE A 576 45.32 -18.78 25.30
CA ILE A 576 44.38 -17.67 25.31
C ILE A 576 44.08 -17.37 23.85
N VAL A 577 42.97 -17.93 23.37
CA VAL A 577 42.44 -17.64 22.04
C VAL A 577 41.94 -16.19 22.04
N ARG A 578 42.80 -15.24 21.65
CA ARG A 578 42.31 -13.95 21.13
C ARG A 578 41.94 -14.20 19.67
N GLY A 579 40.67 -14.54 19.44
CA GLY A 579 40.16 -14.95 18.14
C GLY A 579 40.29 -13.82 17.10
N ASN A 580 41.34 -13.89 16.27
CA ASN A 580 41.52 -13.04 15.09
C ASN A 580 41.20 -13.76 13.79
N ALA A 581 40.61 -14.97 13.85
CA ALA A 581 40.26 -15.75 12.68
C ALA A 581 39.05 -16.65 12.93
N TRP A 582 38.36 -17.01 11.85
CA TRP A 582 37.24 -17.94 11.86
C TRP A 582 37.35 -18.93 10.70
N LYS A 583 36.75 -20.12 10.89
CA LYS A 583 36.64 -21.18 9.89
C LYS A 583 35.16 -21.55 9.78
N LEU A 584 34.61 -21.47 8.57
CA LEU A 584 33.25 -21.94 8.28
C LEU A 584 33.27 -23.46 8.12
N ASP A 585 32.24 -24.16 8.62
CA ASP A 585 32.17 -25.63 8.58
C ASP A 585 32.25 -26.24 7.17
N SER A 586 32.00 -25.44 6.12
CA SER A 586 32.06 -25.84 4.71
C SER A 586 33.38 -25.49 4.00
N GLN A 587 34.34 -24.85 4.67
CA GLN A 587 35.61 -24.43 4.08
C GLN A 587 36.80 -24.76 4.97
N ASP A 588 37.84 -25.36 4.41
CA ASP A 588 39.06 -25.71 5.15
C ASP A 588 39.97 -24.51 5.48
N GLU A 589 39.68 -23.34 4.89
CA GLU A 589 40.50 -22.15 4.96
C GLU A 589 40.18 -21.29 6.20
N ILE A 590 41.18 -21.10 7.06
CA ILE A 590 41.10 -20.21 8.23
C ILE A 590 41.32 -18.77 7.75
N ARG A 591 40.29 -17.91 7.87
CA ARG A 591 40.36 -16.51 7.43
C ARG A 591 40.49 -15.57 8.61
N ALA A 592 41.33 -14.55 8.46
CA ALA A 592 41.41 -13.45 9.42
C ALA A 592 40.06 -12.73 9.52
N LEU A 593 39.64 -12.40 10.74
CA LEU A 593 38.49 -11.53 10.98
C LEU A 593 38.78 -10.16 10.34
N GLY A 594 38.01 -9.79 9.31
CA GLY A 594 37.99 -8.42 8.82
C GLY A 594 37.50 -7.46 9.90
N SER A 595 37.94 -6.20 9.88
CA SER A 595 37.46 -5.21 10.85
C SER A 595 35.99 -4.90 10.60
N HIS A 596 35.09 -5.55 11.33
CA HIS A 596 33.70 -5.12 11.44
C HIS A 596 33.57 -4.20 12.64
N GLN A 597 33.74 -2.90 12.40
CA GLN A 597 33.48 -1.87 13.41
C GLN A 597 32.06 -1.36 13.21
N HIS A 598 31.23 -1.51 14.24
CA HIS A 598 29.96 -0.83 14.36
C HIS A 598 30.06 0.12 15.56
N SER A 599 29.72 1.39 15.37
CA SER A 599 29.68 2.39 16.45
C SER A 599 28.26 2.90 16.59
N VAL A 600 27.76 2.91 17.84
CA VAL A 600 26.44 3.45 18.19
C VAL A 600 26.66 4.60 19.17
N TYR A 601 25.98 5.72 18.95
CA TYR A 601 25.94 6.80 19.93
C TYR A 601 24.99 6.42 21.06
N LEU A 602 25.51 6.42 22.29
CA LEU A 602 24.74 6.18 23.50
C LEU A 602 24.65 7.48 24.29
N ASP A 603 23.55 7.66 25.01
CA ASP A 603 23.36 8.82 25.87
C ASP A 603 24.41 8.79 27.00
N GLY A 604 25.32 9.77 27.00
CA GLY A 604 26.40 9.87 27.98
C GLY A 604 25.92 9.94 29.44
N ARG A 605 24.64 10.27 29.69
CA ARG A 605 24.05 10.29 31.03
C ARG A 605 23.93 8.88 31.63
N ILE A 606 23.78 7.85 30.79
CA ILE A 606 23.73 6.43 31.23
C ILE A 606 24.98 6.07 32.02
N TYR A 607 26.15 6.52 31.58
CA TYR A 607 27.43 6.21 32.22
C TYR A 607 27.73 7.07 33.44
N LYS A 608 27.11 8.27 33.53
CA LYS A 608 27.33 9.18 34.66
C LYS A 608 26.56 8.76 35.90
N ASN A 609 25.30 8.37 35.73
CA ASN A 609 24.44 7.90 36.81
C ASN A 609 23.33 7.01 36.22
N PRO A 610 23.59 5.70 36.05
CA PRO A 610 22.64 4.79 35.41
C PRO A 610 21.31 4.69 36.17
N ASP A 611 21.35 4.66 37.51
CA ASP A 611 20.15 4.55 38.35
C ASP A 611 19.26 5.78 38.21
N LEU A 612 19.85 6.98 38.23
CA LEU A 612 19.10 8.22 38.02
C LEU A 612 18.55 8.32 36.60
N TYR A 613 19.32 7.86 35.61
CA TYR A 613 18.90 7.86 34.22
C TYR A 613 17.71 6.92 34.00
N GLU A 614 17.78 5.70 34.51
CA GLU A 614 16.68 4.72 34.48
C GLU A 614 15.46 5.25 35.24
N TYR A 615 15.66 5.84 36.42
CA TYR A 615 14.58 6.47 37.18
C TYR A 615 13.88 7.57 36.39
N ILE A 616 14.61 8.47 35.72
CA ILE A 616 14.02 9.56 34.93
C ILE A 616 13.22 9.04 33.73
N LEU A 617 13.71 8.00 33.06
CA LEU A 617 13.02 7.40 31.90
C LEU A 617 11.76 6.64 32.31
N ASN A 618 11.80 5.94 33.44
CA ASN A 618 10.70 5.09 33.91
C ASN A 618 9.75 5.82 34.88
N SER A 619 10.07 7.05 35.29
CA SER A 619 9.22 7.84 36.19
C SER A 619 8.11 8.55 35.42
N ASN A 620 6.87 8.30 35.86
CA ASN A 620 5.69 9.01 35.38
C ASN A 620 5.57 10.43 35.93
N LYS A 621 6.45 10.87 36.83
CA LYS A 621 6.42 12.23 37.38
C LYS A 621 7.00 13.22 36.35
N SER A 622 6.21 14.21 35.99
CA SER A 622 6.66 15.30 35.12
C SER A 622 7.24 16.47 35.93
N LYS A 623 8.23 17.17 35.35
CA LYS A 623 8.80 18.41 35.90
C LYS A 623 7.76 19.53 36.01
N TYR A 624 6.62 19.33 35.35
CA TYR A 624 5.54 20.30 35.15
C TYR A 624 4.20 19.78 35.71
N ASP A 625 4.25 18.77 36.56
CA ASP A 625 3.11 18.35 37.37
C ASP A 625 3.12 19.17 38.67
N ASN A 626 1.96 19.64 39.11
CA ASN A 626 1.82 20.38 40.38
C ASN A 626 1.99 19.44 41.58
#